data_AF-A0A7C3Q3S0-F1
#
_entry.id   AF-A0A7C3Q3S0-F1
#
_cell.length_a   1.000
_cell.length_b   1.000
_cell.length_c   1.000
_cell.angle_alpha   90.00
_cell.angle_beta   90.00
_cell.angle_gamma   90.00
#
_symmetry.space_group_name_H-M   'P 1'
#
loop_
_entity.id
_entity.type
_entity.pdbx_description
1 polymer ?
#
loop_
_entity_poly.entity_id
_entity_poly.type
_entity_poly.pdbx_seq_one_letter_code
_entity_poly.pdbx_strand_id
1 'polypeptide(L)' 'MEKFPTNWELSAVRATNVVKFLTEKVDVNPKLVVAAAYSMHRPVASNDTKEGRAQNRRIEIALLPMNVDRVLKDLR' A
#
# COMPACT_ATOMS: atom_id res chain seq x y z
N MET A 1 -8.48 -0.46 25.21
CA MET A 1 -8.74 -1.27 24.01
C MET A 1 -7.83 -0.78 22.91
N GLU A 2 -7.05 -1.67 22.32
CA GLU A 2 -6.26 -1.33 21.13
C GLU A 2 -7.22 -1.10 19.96
N LYS A 3 -7.08 0.03 19.24
CA LYS A 3 -8.03 0.49 18.21
C LYS A 3 -8.18 -0.49 17.04
N PHE A 4 -7.22 -1.40 16.88
CA PHE A 4 -7.19 -2.42 15.84
C PHE A 4 -6.81 -3.77 16.46
N PRO A 5 -7.58 -4.86 16.25
CA PRO A 5 -7.33 -6.16 16.86
C PRO A 5 -6.00 -6.80 16.43
N THR A 6 -5.58 -6.60 15.17
CA THR A 6 -4.31 -7.11 14.66
C THR A 6 -3.64 -6.13 13.68
N ASN A 7 -2.41 -6.45 13.29
CA ASN A 7 -1.69 -5.72 12.24
C ASN A 7 -2.39 -5.80 10.86
N TRP A 8 -3.28 -6.78 10.65
CA TRP A 8 -4.11 -6.83 9.44
C TRP A 8 -5.08 -5.65 9.38
N GLU A 9 -5.89 -5.43 10.42
CA GLU A 9 -6.84 -4.31 10.44
C GLU A 9 -6.13 -2.97 10.41
N LEU A 10 -5.02 -2.83 11.16
CA LEU A 10 -4.23 -1.59 11.15
C LEU A 10 -3.69 -1.27 9.75
N SER A 11 -3.08 -2.25 9.05
CA SER A 11 -2.53 -2.01 7.72
C SER A 11 -3.61 -1.78 6.67
N ALA A 12 -4.74 -2.50 6.73
CA ALA A 12 -5.87 -2.31 5.84
C ALA A 12 -6.50 -0.91 6.00
N VAL A 13 -6.74 -0.45 7.23
CA VAL A 13 -7.30 0.89 7.47
C VAL A 13 -6.37 1.99 6.97
N ARG A 14 -5.05 1.84 7.16
CA ARG A 14 -4.06 2.80 6.63
C ARG A 14 -4.08 2.85 5.11
N ALA A 15 -4.10 1.70 4.43
CA ALA A 15 -4.18 1.64 2.98
C ALA A 15 -5.47 2.27 2.45
N THR A 16 -6.62 1.96 3.04
CA THR A 16 -7.92 2.53 2.67
C THR A 16 -7.97 4.04 2.86
N ASN A 17 -7.36 4.58 3.92
CA ASN A 17 -7.29 6.03 4.12
C ASN A 17 -6.50 6.73 3.01
N VAL A 18 -5.43 6.11 2.51
CA VAL A 18 -4.68 6.64 1.37
C VAL A 18 -5.50 6.58 0.08
N VAL A 19 -6.21 5.47 -0.18
CA VAL A 19 -7.12 5.37 -1.33
C VAL A 19 -8.18 6.47 -1.27
N LYS A 20 -8.84 6.65 -0.12
CA LYS A 20 -9.81 7.73 0.08
C LYS A 20 -9.22 9.10 -0.18
N PHE A 21 -8.02 9.38 0.33
CA PHE A 21 -7.34 10.65 0.06
C PHE A 21 -7.10 10.84 -1.45
N LEU A 22 -6.59 9.83 -2.14
CA LEU A 22 -6.33 9.90 -3.58
C LEU A 22 -7.61 10.13 -4.39
N THR A 23 -8.70 9.44 -4.04
CA THR A 23 -9.97 9.56 -4.77
C THR A 23 -10.74 10.84 -4.42
N GLU A 24 -10.75 11.25 -3.15
CA GLU A 24 -11.60 12.35 -2.67
C GLU A 24 -10.90 13.71 -2.71
N LYS A 25 -9.56 13.75 -2.62
CA LYS A 25 -8.78 15.00 -2.55
C LYS A 25 -7.90 15.24 -3.76
N VAL A 26 -7.47 14.17 -4.44
CA VAL A 26 -6.57 14.26 -5.61
C VAL A 26 -7.30 13.92 -6.92
N ASP A 27 -8.58 13.54 -6.85
CA ASP A 27 -9.43 13.22 -8.01
C ASP A 27 -8.91 12.06 -8.87
N VAL A 28 -8.22 11.10 -8.25
CA VAL A 28 -7.83 9.86 -8.93
C VAL A 28 -9.09 9.00 -9.16
N ASN A 29 -9.29 8.54 -10.40
CA ASN A 29 -10.42 7.67 -10.74
C ASN A 29 -10.47 6.44 -9.82
N PRO A 30 -11.54 6.26 -9.01
CA PRO A 30 -11.65 5.15 -8.05
C PRO A 30 -11.55 3.76 -8.69
N LYS A 31 -11.87 3.62 -9.98
CA LYS A 31 -11.76 2.35 -10.71
C LYS A 31 -10.30 1.93 -10.98
N LEU A 32 -9.34 2.82 -10.79
CA LEU A 32 -7.90 2.58 -11.07
C LEU A 32 -7.09 2.33 -9.79
N VAL A 33 -7.70 2.37 -8.61
CA VAL A 33 -7.00 2.27 -7.33
C VAL A 33 -7.54 1.10 -6.53
N VAL A 34 -6.64 0.37 -5.88
CA VAL A 34 -6.97 -0.73 -4.97
C VAL A 34 -6.19 -0.56 -3.67
N ALA A 35 -6.84 -0.84 -2.53
CA ALA A 35 -6.17 -0.93 -1.24
C ALA A 35 -5.70 -2.38 -1.01
N ALA A 36 -4.43 -2.55 -0.63
CA ALA A 36 -3.86 -3.84 -0.26
C ALA A 36 -3.20 -3.74 1.12
N ALA A 37 -3.28 -4.83 1.89
CA ALA A 37 -2.72 -4.94 3.23
C ALA A 37 -1.83 -6.19 3.30
N TYR A 38 -0.70 -6.09 4.02
CA TYR A 38 0.27 -7.19 4.15
C TYR A 38 0.71 -7.45 5.60
N SER A 39 0.07 -6.80 6.57
CA SER A 39 0.42 -6.93 7.99
C SER A 39 1.93 -6.72 8.19
N MET A 40 2.59 -7.56 8.99
CA MET A 40 4.03 -7.55 9.26
C MET A 40 4.86 -8.45 8.33
N HIS A 41 4.24 -9.09 7.34
CA HIS A 41 4.87 -10.19 6.58
C HIS A 41 5.80 -9.74 5.44
N ARG A 42 5.92 -8.43 5.19
CA ARG A 42 6.85 -7.86 4.19
C ARG A 42 7.74 -6.79 4.81
N PRO A 43 8.70 -7.13 5.69
CA PRO A 43 9.64 -6.15 6.23
C PRO A 43 10.63 -5.70 5.15
N VAL A 44 11.03 -4.43 5.21
CA VAL A 44 12.11 -3.84 4.39
C VAL A 44 13.37 -3.58 5.22
N ALA A 45 13.27 -3.71 6.55
CA ALA A 45 14.37 -3.55 7.51
C ALA A 45 14.18 -4.50 8.71
N SER A 46 15.23 -4.65 9.53
CA SER A 46 15.15 -5.45 10.76
C SER A 46 14.08 -4.92 11.72
N ASN A 47 13.36 -5.82 12.40
CA ASN A 47 12.42 -5.47 13.47
C ASN A 47 13.10 -5.30 14.83
N ASP A 48 14.41 -5.52 14.93
CA ASP A 48 15.15 -5.47 16.19
C ASP A 48 15.42 -4.02 16.62
N THR A 49 15.64 -3.12 15.65
CA THR A 49 15.89 -1.69 15.90
C THR A 49 14.61 -0.86 15.84
N LYS A 50 14.57 0.25 16.58
CA LYS A 50 13.44 1.19 16.56
C LYS A 50 13.28 1.79 15.16
N GLU A 51 14.41 2.07 14.52
CA GLU A 51 14.54 2.65 13.19
C GLU A 51 14.01 1.69 12.13
N GLY A 52 14.40 0.42 12.17
CA GLY A 52 13.92 -0.60 11.24
C GLY A 52 12.42 -0.88 11.38
N ARG A 53 11.90 -0.93 12.62
CA ARG A 53 10.44 -0.98 12.85
C ARG A 53 9.72 0.24 12.27
N ALA A 54 10.30 1.43 12.34
CA ALA A 54 9.72 2.63 11.75
C ALA A 54 9.69 2.54 10.22
N GLN A 55 10.77 2.08 9.59
CA GLN A 55 10.82 1.83 8.15
C GLN A 55 9.78 0.79 7.70
N ASN A 56 9.58 -0.28 8.47
CA ASN A 56 8.59 -1.31 8.15
C ASN A 56 7.14 -0.80 8.18
N ARG A 57 6.83 0.27 8.92
CA ARG A 57 5.50 0.88 9.00
C ARG A 57 5.26 1.91 7.86
N ARG A 58 5.47 1.52 6.61
CA ARG A 58 5.28 2.38 5.42
C ARG A 58 3.98 2.07 4.64
N ILE A 59 3.64 2.97 3.72
CA ILE A 59 2.71 2.74 2.61
C ILE A 59 3.53 2.70 1.33
N GLU A 60 3.21 1.77 0.43
CA GLU A 60 3.80 1.67 -0.91
C GLU A 60 2.69 1.90 -1.94
N ILE A 61 3.01 2.64 -3.01
CA ILE A 61 2.12 2.86 -4.16
C ILE A 61 2.79 2.21 -5.36
N ALA A 62 2.19 1.13 -5.87
CA ALA A 62 2.66 0.45 -7.07
C ALA A 62 1.82 0.89 -8.27
N LEU A 63 2.47 1.43 -9.29
CA LEU A 63 1.84 1.75 -10.57
C LEU A 63 1.89 0.52 -11.47
N LEU A 64 0.71 0.05 -11.89
CA LEU A 64 0.57 -1.09 -12.78
C LEU A 64 0.09 -0.61 -14.15
N PRO A 65 0.62 -1.15 -15.26
CA PRO A 65 0.14 -0.80 -16.58
C PRO A 65 -1.28 -1.33 -16.80
N MET A 66 -2.18 -0.50 -17.34
CA MET A 66 -3.54 -0.92 -17.67
C MET A 66 -3.61 -1.95 -18.80
N ASN A 67 -2.60 -1.95 -19.67
CA ASN A 67 -2.48 -2.89 -20.77
C ASN A 67 -1.06 -3.47 -20.77
N VAL A 68 -0.91 -4.63 -20.12
CA VAL A 68 0.36 -5.33 -20.00
C VAL A 68 0.90 -5.71 -21.38
N ASP A 69 0.04 -6.16 -22.30
CA ASP A 69 0.45 -6.57 -23.64
C ASP A 69 1.05 -5.42 -24.45
N ARG A 70 0.51 -4.21 -24.31
CA ARG A 70 1.06 -3.00 -24.94
C ARG A 70 2.45 -2.69 -24.40
N VAL A 71 2.61 -2.67 -23.08
CA VAL A 71 3.91 -2.37 -22.45
C VAL A 71 4.96 -3.42 -22.81
N LEU A 72 4.59 -4.70 -22.85
CA LEU A 72 5.50 -5.77 -23.26
C LEU A 72 5.90 -5.70 -24.73
N LYS A 73 5.04 -5.15 -25.61
CA LYS A 73 5.40 -4.89 -27.01
C LYS A 73 6.40 -3.74 -27.14
N ASP A 74 6.24 -2.68 -26.35
CA ASP A 74 7.14 -1.50 -26.39
C ASP A 74 8.54 -1.78 -25.80
N LEU A 75 8.69 -2.86 -25.01
CA LEU A 75 9.95 -3.30 -24.42
C LEU A 75 10.74 -4.31 -25.26
N ARG A 76 10.15 -4.84 -26.35
CA ARG A 76 10.81 -5.76 -27.30
C ARG A 76 11.36 -5.01 -28.49
#